data_AF-R6STX3-F1
#
_entry.id   AF-R6STX3-F1
#
_cell.length_a   1.000
_cell.length_b   1.000
_cell.length_c   1.000
_cell.angle_alpha   90.00
_cell.angle_beta   90.00
_cell.angle_gamma   90.00
#
_symmetry.space_group_name_H-M   'P 1'
#
loop_
_entity.id
_entity.type
_entity.pdbx_description
1 polymer ?
#
loop_
_entity_poly.entity_id
_entity_poly.type
_entity_poly.pdbx_seq_one_letter_code
_entity_poly.pdbx_strand_id
1 'polypeptide(L)' 'MEIDAHDFAQIEDAFAKARACKGKPTAIVAKSIKGRGVSFMENQVKWHGSAPNDEQYAIAVAEINAQM' A
#
# COMPACT_ATOMS: atom_id res chain seq x y z
N MET A 1 -10.01 -9.99 -9.64
CA MET A 1 -9.37 -8.87 -10.35
C MET A 1 -8.07 -8.58 -9.63
N GLU A 2 -6.97 -8.45 -10.38
CA GLU A 2 -5.65 -8.11 -9.83
C GLU A 2 -5.31 -6.67 -10.21
N ILE A 3 -4.79 -5.90 -9.25
CA ILE A 3 -4.37 -4.50 -9.45
C ILE A 3 -3.07 -4.21 -8.72
N ASP A 4 -2.35 -3.17 -9.15
CA ASP A 4 -1.33 -2.53 -8.32
C ASP A 4 -1.99 -1.69 -7.23
N ALA A 5 -1.63 -1.94 -5.97
CA ALA A 5 -2.16 -1.21 -4.81
C ALA A 5 -1.61 0.23 -4.69
N HIS A 6 -0.63 0.61 -5.52
CA HIS A 6 -0.02 1.94 -5.54
C HIS A 6 -0.33 2.73 -6.81
N ASP A 7 -1.21 2.22 -7.67
CA ASP A 7 -1.74 2.91 -8.84
C ASP A 7 -3.19 3.34 -8.60
N PHE A 8 -3.40 4.63 -8.33
CA PHE A 8 -4.72 5.18 -8.02
C PHE A 8 -5.73 5.01 -9.17
N ALA A 9 -5.28 5.06 -10.43
CA ALA A 9 -6.17 4.87 -11.56
C ALA A 9 -6.70 3.43 -11.63
N GLN A 10 -5.83 2.44 -11.35
CA GLN A 10 -6.25 1.04 -11.25
C GLN A 10 -7.20 0.80 -10.08
N ILE A 11 -6.96 1.44 -8.93
CA ILE A 11 -7.84 1.34 -7.76
C ILE A 11 -9.23 1.91 -8.07
N GLU A 12 -9.31 3.09 -8.68
CA GLU A 12 -10.57 3.73 -9.06
C GLU A 12 -11.37 2.89 -10.05
N ASP A 13 -10.72 2.41 -11.11
CA ASP A 13 -11.33 1.53 -12.11
C ASP A 13 -11.81 0.22 -11.50
N ALA A 14 -11.00 -0.39 -10.61
CA ALA A 14 -11.36 -1.59 -9.89
C ALA A 14 -12.61 -1.39 -9.03
N PHE A 15 -12.71 -0.28 -8.32
CA PHE A 15 -13.92 0.04 -7.54
C PHE A 15 -15.13 0.32 -8.43
N ALA A 16 -14.96 0.99 -9.58
CA ALA A 16 -16.04 1.19 -10.53
C ALA A 16 -16.59 -0.14 -11.05
N LYS A 17 -15.70 -1.07 -11.45
CA LYS A 17 -16.07 -2.44 -11.88
C LYS A 17 -16.75 -3.23 -10.77
N ALA A 18 -16.24 -3.15 -9.53
CA ALA A 18 -16.84 -3.82 -8.38
C ALA A 18 -18.26 -3.30 -8.08
N ARG A 19 -18.49 -1.98 -8.16
CA ARG A 19 -19.82 -1.38 -7.99
C ARG A 19 -20.81 -1.80 -9.08
N ALA A 20 -20.32 -1.95 -10.31
CA ALA A 20 -21.13 -2.40 -11.46
C ALA A 20 -21.48 -3.90 -11.40
N CYS A 21 -20.68 -4.72 -10.72
CA CYS A 21 -20.92 -6.16 -10.57
C CYS A 21 -22.15 -6.42 -9.67
N LYS A 22 -23.18 -7.07 -10.22
CA LYS A 22 -24.42 -7.47 -9.50
C LYS A 22 -24.56 -8.99 -9.47
N GLY A 23 -25.30 -9.50 -8.47
CA GLY A 23 -25.62 -10.93 -8.35
C GLY A 23 -24.52 -11.82 -7.79
N LYS A 24 -23.34 -11.27 -7.43
CA LYS A 24 -22.24 -12.00 -6.79
C LYS A 24 -21.29 -11.04 -6.06
N PRO A 25 -20.51 -11.51 -5.07
CA PRO A 25 -19.45 -10.71 -4.46
C PRO A 25 -18.30 -10.44 -5.44
N THR A 26 -17.55 -9.38 -5.19
CA THR A 26 -16.31 -9.05 -5.92
C THR A 26 -15.12 -9.11 -4.98
N ALA A 27 -14.06 -9.79 -5.40
CA ALA A 27 -12.75 -9.77 -4.75
C ALA A 27 -11.73 -9.01 -5.61
N ILE A 28 -11.03 -8.07 -4.99
CA ILE A 28 -9.94 -7.30 -5.57
C ILE A 28 -8.65 -7.75 -4.88
N VAL A 29 -7.74 -8.32 -5.65
CA VAL A 29 -6.41 -8.74 -5.19
C VAL A 29 -5.45 -7.61 -5.52
N ALA A 30 -5.15 -6.78 -4.52
CA ALA A 30 -4.28 -5.62 -4.68
C ALA A 30 -2.84 -5.99 -4.31
N LYS A 31 -1.95 -6.07 -5.30
CA LYS A 31 -0.53 -6.34 -5.10
C LYS A 31 0.13 -5.09 -4.51
N SER A 32 0.66 -5.21 -3.30
CA SER A 32 1.26 -4.10 -2.55
C SER A 32 2.70 -4.39 -2.14
N ILE A 33 3.35 -3.38 -1.54
CA ILE A 33 4.67 -3.48 -0.92
C ILE A 33 4.44 -3.17 0.57
N LYS A 34 4.74 -4.12 1.44
CA LYS A 34 4.62 -3.90 2.89
C LYS A 34 5.69 -2.92 3.33
N GLY A 35 5.31 -1.85 4.03
CA GLY A 35 6.24 -0.77 4.39
C GLY A 35 6.57 0.20 3.26
N ARG A 36 5.74 0.26 2.20
CA ARG A 36 5.91 1.18 1.06
C ARG A 36 6.25 2.60 1.52
N GLY A 37 7.26 3.19 0.89
CA GLY A 37 7.64 4.58 1.10
C GLY A 37 8.65 4.81 2.23
N VAL A 38 9.05 3.75 2.95
CA VAL A 38 10.17 3.79 3.91
C VAL A 38 11.19 2.71 3.53
N SER A 39 12.37 3.14 3.10
CA SER A 39 13.39 2.30 2.45
C SER A 39 13.77 1.07 3.26
N PHE A 40 13.94 1.22 4.57
CA PHE A 40 14.30 0.13 5.47
C PHE A 40 13.12 -0.72 5.94
N MET A 41 11.87 -0.35 5.58
CA MET A 41 10.66 -1.12 5.90
C MET A 41 10.12 -1.91 4.70
N GLU A 42 10.44 -1.53 3.46
CA GLU A 42 9.90 -2.19 2.27
C GLU A 42 10.27 -3.69 2.20
N ASN A 43 9.24 -4.53 2.14
CA ASN A 43 9.35 -6.00 2.08
C ASN A 43 10.13 -6.64 3.24
N GLN A 44 10.17 -5.98 4.39
CA GLN A 44 10.88 -6.47 5.57
C GLN A 44 9.90 -7.02 6.62
N VAL A 45 10.01 -8.33 6.91
CA VAL A 45 9.11 -9.03 7.86
C VAL A 45 9.17 -8.43 9.27
N LYS A 46 10.35 -7.97 9.71
CA LYS A 46 10.58 -7.37 11.03
C LYS A 46 9.60 -6.24 11.34
N TRP A 47 9.23 -5.46 10.33
CA TRP A 47 8.35 -4.30 10.45
C TRP A 47 6.86 -4.64 10.44
N HIS A 48 6.50 -5.91 10.60
CA HIS A 48 5.09 -6.30 10.76
C HIS A 48 4.44 -5.71 12.02
N GLY A 49 5.17 -5.68 13.13
CA GLY A 49 4.66 -5.21 14.43
C GLY A 49 5.74 -4.57 15.30
N SER A 50 6.90 -4.25 14.72
CA SER A 50 7.98 -3.55 15.42
C SER A 50 7.77 -2.05 15.27
N ALA A 51 7.80 -1.31 16.38
CA ALA A 51 7.80 0.15 16.35
C ALA A 51 9.20 0.68 15.96
N PRO A 52 9.31 1.76 15.16
CA PRO A 52 10.57 2.43 14.92
C PRO A 52 11.05 3.15 16.18
N ASN A 53 12.37 3.26 16.36
CA ASN A 53 12.95 4.19 17.33
C ASN A 53 12.96 5.62 16.78
N ASP A 54 13.42 6.59 17.59
CA ASP A 54 13.40 8.02 17.23
C ASP A 54 14.19 8.34 15.94
N GLU A 55 15.34 7.68 15.75
CA GLU A 55 16.17 7.86 14.55
C GLU A 55 15.48 7.30 13.30
N GLN A 56 14.94 6.08 13.40
CA GLN A 56 14.19 5.43 12.32
C GLN A 56 12.92 6.19 11.97
N TYR A 57 12.24 6.76 12.96
CA TYR A 57 11.09 7.63 12.76
C TYR A 57 11.48 8.87 11.96
N ALA A 58 12.55 9.57 12.34
CA ALA A 58 13.00 10.76 11.63
C ALA A 58 13.34 10.46 10.16
N ILE A 59 14.00 9.33 9.89
CA ILE A 59 14.29 8.87 8.52
C ILE A 59 13.00 8.57 7.76
N ALA A 60 12.10 7.78 8.34
CA ALA A 60 10.84 7.40 7.70
C ALA A 60 9.99 8.61 7.32
N VAL A 61 9.86 9.60 8.22
CA VAL A 61 9.11 10.84 7.94
C VAL A 61 9.77 11.65 6.84
N ALA A 62 11.10 11.78 6.85
CA ALA A 62 11.82 12.48 5.79
C ALA A 62 11.62 11.82 4.41
N GLU A 63 11.70 10.49 4.34
CA GLU A 63 11.48 9.73 3.11
C GLU A 63 10.05 9.85 2.59
N ILE A 64 9.04 9.78 3.47
CA ILE A 64 7.63 9.94 3.09
C ILE A 64 7.38 11.35 2.55
N ASN A 65 7.89 12.38 3.22
CA ASN A 65 7.71 13.77 2.79
C ASN A 65 8.39 14.08 1.46
N ALA A 66 9.52 13.43 1.16
CA ALA A 66 10.23 13.60 -0.11
C ALA A 66 9.49 12.98 -1.32
N GLN A 67 8.44 12.18 -1.08
CA GLN A 67 7.61 11.55 -2.12
C GLN A 67 6.32 12.32 -2.42
N MET A 68 6.03 13.39 -1.67
CA MET A 68 4.90 14.31 -1.90
C MET A 68 5.26 15.37 -2.93
#